data_AF-A0A4Q2ZC82-F1
#
_entry.id   AF-A0A4Q2ZC82-F1
#
_cell.length_a   1.000
_cell.length_b   1.000
_cell.length_c   1.000
_cell.angle_alpha   90.00
_cell.angle_beta   90.00
_cell.angle_gamma   90.00
#
_symmetry.space_group_name_H-M   'P 1'
#
loop_
_entity.id
_entity.type
_entity.pdbx_description
1 polymer ?
#
loop_
_entity_poly.entity_id
_entity_poly.type
_entity_poly.pdbx_seq_one_letter_code
_entity_poly.pdbx_strand_id
1 'polypeptide(L)'
;MPAEDRASAAARSRAAERTAAPAVTGVAMKKILFIAYHFPPAGGGGVQRSLKFVKYLPEAGYLPIVLTIEAPDGRRWTPKDQALMDEVPAEVEIHRVSIPDEVHTPGKLERAARELLGLRSRFGKAWMERAIEAGTRIAGKEKPDLIFVTMSPFDG
;
A
#
# COMPACT_ATOMS: atom_id res chain seq x y z
N MET A 1 -16.88 36.88 -21.20
CA MET A 1 -15.88 36.09 -20.44
C MET A 1 -15.71 34.72 -21.10
N PRO A 2 -14.60 34.44 -21.80
CA PRO A 2 -14.32 33.05 -22.23
C PRO A 2 -12.81 32.64 -22.19
N ALA A 3 -12.01 33.13 -21.24
CA ALA A 3 -10.56 32.82 -21.19
C ALA A 3 -10.18 31.63 -20.27
N GLU A 4 -11.03 31.26 -19.31
CA GLU A 4 -10.67 30.31 -18.24
C GLU A 4 -10.82 28.83 -18.63
N ASP A 5 -11.67 28.53 -19.63
CA ASP A 5 -12.02 27.15 -20.00
C ASP A 5 -10.90 26.45 -20.83
N ARG A 6 -10.12 27.23 -21.58
CA ARG A 6 -9.01 26.71 -22.41
C ARG A 6 -7.77 26.31 -21.60
N ALA A 7 -7.54 26.95 -20.45
CA ALA A 7 -6.41 26.63 -19.57
C ALA A 7 -6.62 25.28 -18.84
N SER A 8 -7.86 24.96 -18.49
CA SER A 8 -8.26 23.70 -17.83
C SER A 8 -8.11 22.49 -18.77
N ALA A 9 -8.49 22.64 -20.04
CA ALA A 9 -8.32 21.60 -21.06
C ALA A 9 -6.84 21.35 -21.42
N ALA A 10 -6.03 22.40 -21.55
CA ALA A 10 -4.60 22.29 -21.85
C ALA A 10 -3.79 21.66 -20.69
N ALA A 11 -4.17 21.92 -19.44
CA ALA A 11 -3.56 21.28 -18.27
C ALA A 11 -3.87 19.77 -18.20
N ARG A 12 -5.09 19.37 -18.55
CA ARG A 12 -5.49 17.96 -18.67
C ARG A 12 -4.78 17.25 -19.83
N SER A 13 -4.60 17.95 -20.97
CA SER A 13 -3.85 17.45 -22.12
C SER A 13 -2.37 17.21 -21.80
N ARG A 14 -1.71 18.16 -21.10
CA ARG A 14 -0.31 18.03 -20.67
C ARG A 14 -0.08 16.98 -19.57
N ALA A 15 -1.10 16.72 -18.74
CA ALA A 15 -1.04 15.63 -17.77
C ALA A 15 -1.17 14.28 -18.48
N ALA A 16 -2.10 14.15 -19.43
CA ALA A 16 -2.29 12.93 -20.22
C ALA A 16 -1.06 12.60 -21.10
N GLU A 17 -0.46 13.59 -21.77
CA GLU A 17 0.74 13.39 -22.60
C GLU A 17 2.00 13.02 -21.82
N ARG A 18 2.07 13.35 -20.52
CA ARG A 18 3.18 12.95 -19.64
C ARG A 18 3.04 11.54 -19.05
N THR A 19 1.92 10.85 -19.33
CA THR A 19 1.61 9.53 -18.74
C THR A 19 1.93 8.37 -19.69
N ALA A 20 2.52 8.62 -20.85
CA ALA A 20 3.12 7.54 -21.64
C ALA A 20 4.51 7.24 -21.07
N ALA A 21 4.59 6.24 -20.19
CA ALA A 21 5.85 5.69 -19.73
C ALA A 21 6.74 5.36 -20.94
N PRO A 22 8.05 5.66 -20.91
CA PRO A 22 8.95 5.18 -21.95
C PRO A 22 8.89 3.65 -21.90
N ALA A 23 8.54 3.02 -23.02
CA ALA A 23 8.63 1.58 -23.13
C ALA A 23 10.09 1.20 -22.86
N VAL A 24 10.35 0.55 -21.72
CA VAL A 24 11.68 0.05 -21.38
C VAL A 24 11.97 -1.10 -22.33
N THR A 25 12.48 -0.78 -23.52
CA THR A 25 12.80 -1.76 -24.54
C THR A 25 14.09 -2.47 -24.16
N GLY A 26 13.97 -3.72 -23.69
CA GLY A 26 15.06 -4.71 -23.76
C GLY A 26 15.56 -5.31 -22.44
N VAL A 27 15.11 -4.86 -21.27
CA VAL A 27 15.47 -5.48 -19.98
C VAL A 27 14.19 -5.87 -19.24
N ALA A 28 14.10 -7.13 -18.82
CA ALA A 28 12.99 -7.59 -17.99
C ALA A 28 12.91 -6.74 -16.70
N MET A 29 11.74 -6.18 -16.40
CA MET A 29 11.55 -5.35 -15.22
C MET A 29 11.87 -6.14 -13.94
N LYS A 30 12.56 -5.49 -12.99
CA LYS A 30 12.89 -6.10 -11.71
C LYS A 30 11.65 -6.18 -10.84
N LYS A 31 11.41 -7.30 -10.17
CA LYS A 31 10.26 -7.47 -9.28
C LYS A 31 10.57 -6.90 -7.90
N ILE A 32 9.62 -6.17 -7.31
CA ILE A 32 9.73 -5.64 -5.96
C ILE A 32 8.54 -6.08 -5.11
N LEU A 33 8.80 -6.78 -3.99
CA LEU A 33 7.78 -7.05 -2.99
C LEU A 33 7.59 -5.82 -2.12
N PHE A 34 6.49 -5.11 -2.32
CA PHE A 34 6.16 -3.86 -1.65
C PHE A 34 5.20 -4.12 -0.48
N ILE A 35 5.73 -4.16 0.75
CA ILE A 35 4.96 -4.44 1.95
C ILE A 35 4.48 -3.11 2.56
N ALA A 36 3.17 -2.87 2.54
CA ALA A 36 2.56 -1.63 2.98
C ALA A 36 1.29 -1.88 3.80
N TYR A 37 1.26 -1.38 5.04
CA TYR A 37 0.06 -1.49 5.87
C TYR A 37 -1.11 -0.66 5.32
N HIS A 38 -0.82 0.55 4.82
CA HIS A 38 -1.81 1.43 4.22
C HIS A 38 -1.77 1.35 2.70
N PHE A 39 -2.82 0.78 2.10
CA PHE A 39 -2.96 0.66 0.64
C PHE A 39 -4.44 0.72 0.22
N PRO A 40 -4.79 1.21 -0.99
CA PRO A 40 -6.18 1.21 -1.46
C PRO A 40 -6.84 -0.17 -1.32
N PRO A 41 -8.17 -0.29 -1.10
CA PRO A 41 -9.16 0.79 -1.09
C PRO A 41 -9.22 1.55 0.24
N ALA A 42 -8.27 1.36 1.16
CA ALA A 42 -8.14 2.30 2.26
C ALA A 42 -7.86 3.71 1.72
N GLY A 43 -8.33 4.74 2.41
CA GLY A 43 -8.01 6.13 2.16
C GLY A 43 -7.11 6.72 3.25
N GLY A 44 -6.93 8.03 3.21
CA GLY A 44 -6.10 8.78 4.16
C GLY A 44 -4.65 8.99 3.71
N GLY A 45 -3.92 9.85 4.44
CA GLY A 45 -2.59 10.31 4.03
C GLY A 45 -1.53 9.20 3.93
N GLY A 46 -1.64 8.15 4.77
CA GLY A 46 -0.74 7.00 4.72
C GLY A 46 -0.84 6.20 3.42
N VAL A 47 -2.03 6.14 2.82
CA VAL A 47 -2.29 5.41 1.57
C VAL A 47 -1.70 6.14 0.38
N GLN A 48 -1.82 7.47 0.35
CA GLN A 48 -1.36 8.29 -0.77
C GLN A 48 0.13 8.05 -1.07
N ARG A 49 0.99 7.95 -0.04
CA ARG A 49 2.41 7.66 -0.23
C ARG A 49 2.61 6.31 -0.90
N SER A 50 2.08 5.24 -0.31
CA SER A 50 2.23 3.88 -0.83
C SER A 50 1.69 3.76 -2.26
N LEU A 51 0.54 4.37 -2.54
CA LEU A 51 -0.08 4.38 -3.86
C LEU A 51 0.80 5.08 -4.90
N LYS A 52 1.35 6.27 -4.62
CA LYS A 52 2.21 6.96 -5.59
C LYS A 52 3.52 6.21 -5.82
N PHE A 53 4.12 5.57 -4.81
CA PHE A 53 5.28 4.70 -5.04
C PHE A 53 4.94 3.56 -6.00
N VAL A 54 3.88 2.81 -5.71
CA VAL A 54 3.45 1.68 -6.54
C VAL A 54 3.08 2.12 -7.97
N LYS A 55 2.43 3.28 -8.11
CA LYS A 55 2.05 3.86 -9.41
C LYS A 55 3.24 4.17 -10.31
N TYR A 56 4.33 4.71 -9.75
CA TYR A 56 5.47 5.19 -10.54
C TYR A 56 6.66 4.22 -10.58
N LEU A 57 6.67 3.15 -9.77
CA LEU A 57 7.72 2.11 -9.81
C LEU A 57 7.89 1.46 -11.20
N PRO A 58 6.82 1.16 -11.96
CA PRO A 58 6.93 0.64 -13.33
C PRO A 58 7.73 1.56 -14.27
N GLU A 59 7.57 2.88 -14.16
CA GLU A 59 8.33 3.86 -14.94
C GLU A 59 9.84 3.84 -14.61
N ALA A 60 10.19 3.40 -13.41
CA ALA A 60 11.58 3.19 -12.98
C ALA A 60 12.12 1.78 -13.30
N GLY A 61 11.38 0.95 -14.07
CA GLY A 61 11.77 -0.40 -14.45
C GLY A 61 11.55 -1.46 -13.36
N TYR A 62 10.69 -1.18 -12.38
CA TYR A 62 10.32 -2.10 -11.31
C TYR A 62 8.86 -2.51 -11.39
N LEU A 63 8.59 -3.82 -11.34
CA LEU A 63 7.24 -4.37 -11.24
C LEU A 63 6.88 -4.62 -9.76
N PRO A 64 6.00 -3.81 -9.15
CA PRO A 64 5.60 -4.02 -7.77
C PRO A 64 4.60 -5.16 -7.61
N ILE A 65 4.81 -5.94 -6.55
CA ILE A 65 3.89 -6.92 -5.99
C ILE A 65 3.57 -6.42 -4.59
N VAL A 66 2.33 -6.01 -4.35
CA VAL A 66 1.94 -5.36 -3.10
C VAL A 66 1.47 -6.41 -2.09
N LEU A 67 1.97 -6.31 -0.85
CA LEU A 67 1.44 -7.04 0.29
C LEU A 67 0.89 -6.04 1.31
N THR A 68 -0.41 -6.14 1.61
CA THR A 68 -1.11 -5.21 2.48
C THR A 68 -2.09 -5.91 3.40
N ILE A 69 -2.60 -5.20 4.40
CA ILE A 69 -3.69 -5.70 5.24
C ILE A 69 -5.00 -5.60 4.45
N GLU A 70 -5.90 -6.57 4.65
CA GLU A 70 -7.29 -6.41 4.23
C GLU A 70 -7.85 -5.16 4.91
N ALA A 71 -8.40 -4.22 4.13
CA ALA A 71 -8.87 -2.96 4.69
C ALA A 71 -10.00 -3.27 5.67
N PRO A 72 -9.83 -3.04 6.98
CA PRO A 72 -10.90 -3.32 7.92
C PRO A 72 -12.00 -2.29 7.68
N ASP A 73 -13.19 -2.76 7.29
CA ASP A 73 -14.32 -1.91 6.93
C ASP A 73 -14.58 -0.90 8.07
N GLY A 74 -14.47 0.39 7.76
CA GLY A 74 -14.96 1.46 8.63
C GLY A 74 -14.15 1.78 9.89
N ARG A 75 -12.85 1.45 9.98
CA ARG A 75 -12.05 1.96 11.12
C ARG A 75 -11.91 3.49 11.04
N ARG A 76 -12.03 4.16 12.21
CA ARG A 76 -12.12 5.63 12.39
C ARG A 76 -11.08 6.48 11.63
N TRP A 77 -9.91 5.91 11.34
CA TRP A 77 -8.77 6.61 10.73
C TRP A 77 -8.42 6.13 9.31
N THR A 78 -9.19 5.18 8.78
CA THR A 78 -8.93 4.55 7.50
C THR A 78 -10.26 4.46 6.72
N PRO A 79 -10.76 5.58 6.18
CA PRO A 79 -11.99 5.56 5.39
C PRO A 79 -11.79 4.67 4.16
N LYS A 80 -12.85 4.08 3.62
CA LYS A 80 -12.79 3.34 2.37
C LYS A 80 -12.98 4.31 1.21
N ASP A 81 -12.05 4.33 0.27
CA ASP A 81 -12.07 5.14 -0.94
C ASP A 81 -11.74 4.26 -2.14
N GLN A 82 -12.80 3.83 -2.84
CA GLN A 82 -12.67 2.92 -3.97
C GLN A 82 -12.04 3.60 -5.19
N ALA A 83 -12.14 4.92 -5.33
CA ALA A 83 -11.59 5.65 -6.47
C ALA A 83 -10.05 5.60 -6.49
N LEU A 84 -9.41 5.37 -5.33
CA LEU A 84 -7.96 5.18 -5.27
C LEU A 84 -7.48 3.88 -5.94
N MET A 85 -8.37 2.91 -6.15
CA MET A 85 -8.04 1.70 -6.91
C MET A 85 -7.80 2.00 -8.39
N ASP A 86 -8.46 3.03 -8.95
CA ASP A 86 -8.32 3.44 -10.35
C ASP A 86 -6.92 4.00 -10.65
N GLU A 87 -6.18 4.37 -9.61
CA GLU A 87 -4.80 4.84 -9.71
C GLU A 87 -3.75 3.72 -9.65
N VAL A 88 -4.15 2.49 -9.30
CA VAL A 88 -3.23 1.36 -9.25
C VAL A 88 -3.04 0.81 -10.67
N PRO A 89 -1.80 0.70 -11.17
CA PRO A 89 -1.56 0.14 -12.50
C PRO A 89 -2.05 -1.31 -12.60
N ALA A 90 -2.58 -1.69 -13.76
CA ALA A 90 -3.24 -2.99 -13.97
C ALA A 90 -2.29 -4.18 -13.84
N GLU A 91 -0.99 -3.97 -14.07
CA GLU A 91 0.07 -4.96 -13.91
C GLU A 91 0.44 -5.27 -12.46
N VAL A 92 -0.02 -4.47 -11.49
CA VAL A 92 0.32 -4.62 -10.08
C VAL A 92 -0.54 -5.69 -9.42
N GLU A 93 0.10 -6.77 -8.95
CA GLU A 93 -0.56 -7.79 -8.11
C GLU A 93 -0.68 -7.30 -6.67
N ILE A 94 -1.87 -7.41 -6.07
CA ILE A 94 -2.13 -7.01 -4.67
C ILE A 94 -2.54 -8.24 -3.87
N HIS A 95 -1.75 -8.56 -2.84
CA HIS A 95 -2.06 -9.56 -1.84
C HIS A 95 -2.54 -8.90 -0.55
N ARG A 96 -3.72 -9.33 -0.08
CA ARG A 96 -4.30 -8.87 1.17
C ARG A 96 -4.28 -9.95 2.23
N VAL A 97 -4.01 -9.52 3.46
CA VAL A 97 -3.97 -10.38 4.63
C VAL A 97 -5.06 -9.97 5.59
N SER A 98 -5.97 -10.88 5.90
CA SER A 98 -7.00 -10.68 6.91
C SER A 98 -6.43 -10.92 8.32
N ILE A 99 -6.79 -10.04 9.25
CA ILE A 99 -6.47 -10.16 10.67
C ILE A 99 -7.79 -10.24 11.44
N PRO A 100 -7.96 -11.19 12.39
CA PRO A 100 -9.15 -11.26 13.22
C PRO A 100 -9.45 -9.95 13.95
N ASP A 101 -10.73 -9.58 14.07
CA ASP A 101 -11.11 -8.34 14.75
C ASP A 101 -10.77 -8.33 16.25
N GLU A 102 -10.71 -9.51 16.86
CA GLU A 102 -10.42 -9.72 18.28
C GLU A 102 -9.07 -9.12 18.72
N VAL A 103 -8.05 -9.15 17.83
CA VAL A 103 -6.73 -8.61 18.16
C VAL A 103 -6.65 -7.09 18.08
N HIS A 104 -7.66 -6.43 17.50
CA HIS A 104 -7.70 -4.97 17.37
C HIS A 104 -8.21 -4.25 18.64
N THR A 105 -8.86 -4.98 19.56
CA THR A 105 -9.41 -4.40 20.79
C THR A 105 -8.59 -4.87 22.00
N PRO A 106 -7.54 -4.12 22.41
CA PRO A 106 -6.71 -4.53 23.53
C PRO A 106 -7.47 -4.40 24.86
N GLY A 107 -7.40 -5.44 25.68
CA GLY A 107 -7.95 -5.45 27.03
C GLY A 107 -7.18 -4.53 27.99
N LYS A 108 -7.76 -4.21 29.16
CA LYS A 108 -7.14 -3.31 30.15
C LYS A 108 -5.74 -3.78 30.59
N LEU A 109 -5.57 -5.08 30.80
CA LEU A 109 -4.29 -5.69 31.17
C LEU A 109 -3.24 -5.53 30.06
N GLU A 110 -3.63 -5.75 28.80
CA GLU A 110 -2.73 -5.59 27.66
C GLU A 110 -2.27 -4.13 27.54
N ARG A 111 -3.18 -3.16 27.69
CA ARG A 111 -2.83 -1.74 27.67
C ARG A 111 -1.80 -1.40 28.75
N ALA A 112 -2.03 -1.82 29.99
CA ALA A 112 -1.11 -1.59 31.10
C ALA A 112 0.25 -2.28 30.88
N ALA A 113 0.26 -3.51 30.36
CA ALA A 113 1.51 -4.22 30.05
C ALA A 113 2.30 -3.55 28.92
N ARG A 114 1.62 -3.02 27.89
CA ARG A 114 2.27 -2.25 26.81
C ARG A 114 2.92 -0.97 27.34
N GLU A 115 2.21 -0.25 28.19
CA GLU A 115 2.68 1.02 28.78
C GLU A 115 3.83 0.80 29.79
N LEU A 116 3.74 -0.24 30.63
CA LEU A 116 4.75 -0.52 31.65
C LEU A 116 5.97 -1.29 31.13
N LEU A 117 5.79 -2.20 30.17
CA LEU A 117 6.82 -3.15 29.73
C LEU A 117 7.27 -2.94 28.28
N GLY A 118 6.72 -1.96 27.55
CA GLY A 118 7.07 -1.70 26.15
C GLY A 118 6.73 -2.85 25.21
N LEU A 119 5.80 -3.73 25.60
CA LEU A 119 5.39 -4.87 24.77
C LEU A 119 4.64 -4.39 23.52
N ARG A 120 4.80 -5.12 22.42
CA ARG A 120 3.98 -4.92 21.20
C ARG A 120 2.54 -5.33 21.46
N SER A 121 1.61 -4.69 20.78
CA SER A 121 0.20 -5.07 20.81
C SER A 121 -0.02 -6.45 20.19
N ARG A 122 -1.10 -7.12 20.59
CA ARG A 122 -1.54 -8.36 19.95
C ARG A 122 -1.80 -8.16 18.46
N PHE A 123 -2.33 -7.00 18.09
CA PHE A 123 -2.51 -6.60 16.70
C PHE A 123 -1.18 -6.53 15.94
N GLY A 124 -0.19 -5.80 16.46
CA GLY A 124 1.11 -5.63 15.80
C GLY A 124 1.83 -6.97 15.63
N LYS A 125 1.74 -7.85 16.64
CA LYS A 125 2.24 -9.23 16.54
C LYS A 125 1.51 -10.03 15.45
N ALA A 126 0.18 -10.02 15.45
CA ALA A 126 -0.62 -10.74 14.47
C ALA A 126 -0.37 -10.26 13.03
N TRP A 127 -0.30 -8.94 12.81
CA TRP A 127 0.06 -8.37 11.50
C TRP A 127 1.43 -8.85 11.04
N MET A 128 2.43 -8.77 11.92
CA MET A 128 3.80 -9.17 11.57
C MET A 128 3.88 -10.66 11.21
N GLU A 129 3.27 -11.54 12.01
CA GLU A 129 3.25 -12.98 11.75
C GLU A 129 2.61 -13.29 10.40
N ARG A 130 1.44 -12.69 10.12
CA ARG A 130 0.71 -12.93 8.87
C ARG A 130 1.38 -12.30 7.64
N ALA A 131 1.97 -11.12 7.79
CA ALA A 131 2.72 -10.46 6.73
C ALA A 131 4.01 -11.23 6.40
N ILE A 132 4.70 -11.78 7.40
CA ILE A 132 5.86 -12.65 7.18
C ILE A 132 5.43 -13.92 6.45
N GLU A 133 4.37 -14.59 6.92
CA GLU A 133 3.87 -15.82 6.29
C GLU A 133 3.50 -15.59 4.81
N ALA A 134 2.70 -14.56 4.54
CA ALA A 134 2.31 -14.20 3.18
C ALA A 134 3.50 -13.73 2.34
N GLY A 135 4.37 -12.90 2.90
CA GLY A 135 5.57 -12.39 2.24
C GLY A 135 6.54 -13.50 1.84
N THR A 136 6.78 -14.49 2.72
CA THR A 136 7.61 -15.66 2.40
C THR A 136 6.99 -16.50 1.28
N ARG A 137 5.66 -16.69 1.30
CA ARG A 137 4.94 -17.42 0.24
C ARG A 137 5.08 -16.72 -1.12
N ILE A 138 4.86 -15.40 -1.15
CA ILE A 138 5.00 -14.58 -2.35
C ILE A 138 6.45 -14.59 -2.82
N ALA A 139 7.42 -14.42 -1.91
CA ALA A 139 8.84 -14.42 -2.27
C ALA A 139 9.29 -15.76 -2.86
N GLY A 140 8.78 -16.88 -2.36
CA GLY A 140 9.06 -18.20 -2.92
C GLY A 140 8.50 -18.42 -4.33
N LYS A 141 7.30 -17.89 -4.60
CA LYS A 141 6.62 -17.98 -5.91
C LYS A 141 7.18 -16.99 -6.93
N GLU A 142 7.23 -15.71 -6.56
CA GLU A 142 7.51 -14.61 -7.48
C GLU A 142 8.99 -14.28 -7.61
N LYS A 143 9.80 -14.68 -6.63
CA LYS A 143 11.25 -14.44 -6.55
C LYS A 143 11.61 -12.97 -6.80
N PRO A 144 11.12 -12.04 -5.96
CA PRO A 144 11.39 -10.62 -6.12
C PRO A 144 12.88 -10.31 -5.97
N ASP A 145 13.36 -9.35 -6.75
CA ASP A 145 14.74 -8.87 -6.70
C ASP A 145 14.97 -7.95 -5.48
N LEU A 146 13.92 -7.27 -5.02
CA LEU A 146 13.96 -6.38 -3.86
C LEU A 146 12.72 -6.57 -2.98
N ILE A 147 12.91 -6.31 -1.68
CA ILE A 147 11.80 -6.16 -0.73
C ILE A 147 11.85 -4.73 -0.22
N PHE A 148 10.74 -4.00 -0.39
CA PHE A 148 10.57 -2.66 0.16
C PHE A 148 9.45 -2.66 1.18
N VAL A 149 9.73 -2.10 2.34
CA VAL A 149 8.81 -2.11 3.47
C VAL A 149 8.51 -0.68 3.88
N THR A 150 7.25 -0.28 3.73
CA THR A 150 6.74 0.98 4.28
C THR A 150 5.73 0.66 5.36
N MET A 151 6.24 0.47 6.57
CA MET A 151 5.44 0.14 7.73
C MET A 151 5.04 1.40 8.48
N SER A 152 3.79 1.41 8.94
CA SER A 152 3.61 1.54 10.38
C SER A 152 2.41 0.71 10.86
N PRO A 153 2.55 -0.05 11.94
CA PRO A 153 1.56 -0.01 13.00
C PRO A 153 2.23 0.74 14.15
N PHE A 154 1.98 2.05 14.26
CA PHE A 154 2.30 2.75 15.49
C PHE A 154 1.36 2.16 16.54
N ASP A 155 1.93 1.28 17.36
CA ASP A 155 1.38 0.88 18.62
C ASP A 155 1.43 2.12 19.53
N GLY A 156 0.41 2.98 19.44
CA GLY A 156 0.20 4.10 20.36
C GLY A 156 -0.08 3.62 21.79
#